data_AF-A0A844ZMF1-F1
#
_entry.id   AF-A0A844ZMF1-F1
#
_cell.length_a   1.000
_cell.length_b   1.000
_cell.length_c   1.000
_cell.angle_alpha   90.00
_cell.angle_beta   90.00
_cell.angle_gamma   90.00
#
_symmetry.space_group_name_H-M   'P 1'
#
loop_
_entity.id
_entity.type
_entity.pdbx_description
1 polymer ?
#
loop_
_entity_poly.entity_id
_entity_poly.type
_entity_poly.pdbx_seq_one_letter_code
_entity_poly.pdbx_strand_id
1 'polypeptide(L)'
;MFRRLHNRIRLILAGLVLAVAAPVLAQEQDVDRPSLALMGTIPIYWGEADGLGELLDSSGQVHWARAQIEDTYRIEPLDYLSAEALAPFRYLLLAQPRALSPEENVALDDWVRAGGSVLLFADPMMTGESRFALGDRRRPQDVALLSPILQRWGLELEFDESQQAGMTWADFSGQPIPVNLPGRLRHLPEVDCHGHDWSGLAALCRVGAGHALIVADAAILDFAGPHMHARAGLRIILERIFAQNGENTGQLAESVAKIAEIDGISGDSTPSSILPLARGSP
;
A
#
# COMPACT_ATOMS: atom_id res chain seq x y z
N MET A 1 -88.73 -5.66 6.38
CA MET A 1 -87.76 -4.54 6.19
C MET A 1 -86.41 -4.91 6.80
N PHE A 2 -85.89 -6.08 6.42
CA PHE A 2 -84.81 -6.82 7.06
C PHE A 2 -83.79 -7.17 5.97
N ARG A 3 -82.90 -6.25 5.57
CA ARG A 3 -81.79 -6.58 4.66
C ARG A 3 -80.65 -5.55 4.51
N ARG A 4 -80.41 -4.69 5.50
CA ARG A 4 -79.31 -3.71 5.44
C ARG A 4 -78.53 -3.60 6.75
N LEU A 5 -78.25 -4.73 7.38
CA LEU A 5 -77.43 -4.79 8.59
C LEU A 5 -76.39 -5.93 8.53
N HIS A 6 -75.84 -6.18 7.35
CA HIS A 6 -74.70 -7.08 7.12
C HIS A 6 -73.82 -6.45 6.04
N ASN A 7 -73.04 -5.45 6.43
CA ASN A 7 -71.73 -5.11 5.85
C ASN A 7 -71.20 -3.89 6.60
N ARG A 8 -70.98 -4.10 7.91
CA ARG A 8 -69.85 -3.47 8.58
C ARG A 8 -68.57 -3.97 7.90
N ILE A 9 -67.51 -3.15 7.92
CA ILE A 9 -66.12 -3.57 7.67
C ILE A 9 -65.74 -3.71 6.18
N ARG A 10 -65.66 -2.63 5.39
CA ARG A 10 -64.78 -2.55 4.17
C ARG A 10 -64.35 -1.13 3.76
N LEU A 11 -64.55 -0.09 4.56
CA LEU A 11 -64.27 1.31 4.15
C LEU A 11 -63.47 2.11 5.18
N ILE A 12 -62.45 1.50 5.79
CA ILE A 12 -61.40 2.20 6.53
C ILE A 12 -60.07 1.48 6.25
N LEU A 13 -59.56 1.55 5.01
CA LEU A 13 -58.22 1.08 4.64
C LEU A 13 -57.91 1.44 3.18
N ALA A 14 -57.92 2.73 2.83
CA ALA A 14 -57.51 3.16 1.49
C ALA A 14 -56.94 4.59 1.42
N GLY A 15 -56.50 5.16 2.55
CA GLY A 15 -56.10 6.58 2.59
C GLY A 15 -54.80 6.91 3.34
N LEU A 16 -54.05 5.92 3.83
CA LEU A 16 -52.87 6.18 4.65
C LEU A 16 -51.74 5.15 4.42
N VAL A 17 -51.30 4.99 3.17
CA VAL A 17 -50.05 4.27 2.84
C VAL A 17 -49.17 5.11 1.88
N LEU A 18 -49.46 6.40 1.76
CA LEU A 18 -48.68 7.32 0.92
C LEU A 18 -47.76 8.21 1.77
N ALA A 19 -46.91 7.59 2.58
CA ALA A 19 -45.77 8.24 3.21
C ALA A 19 -44.81 7.16 3.70
N VAL A 20 -43.52 7.41 3.61
CA VAL A 20 -42.41 6.50 3.99
C VAL A 20 -42.06 5.44 2.94
N ALA A 21 -41.92 5.87 1.68
CA ALA A 21 -40.83 5.37 0.85
C ALA A 21 -39.89 6.56 0.59
N ALA A 22 -39.22 7.02 1.64
CA ALA A 22 -38.02 7.81 1.44
C ALA A 22 -36.99 6.84 0.83
N PRO A 23 -36.39 7.14 -0.34
CA PRO A 23 -35.15 6.47 -0.66
C PRO A 23 -34.20 6.93 0.44
N VAL A 24 -33.82 6.01 1.32
CA VAL A 24 -32.57 6.15 2.05
C VAL A 24 -31.53 6.17 0.95
N LEU A 25 -31.21 7.37 0.46
CA LEU A 25 -29.96 7.60 -0.23
C LEU A 25 -28.94 7.07 0.77
N ALA A 26 -28.31 5.97 0.39
CA ALA A 26 -27.12 5.50 1.05
C ALA A 26 -26.16 6.69 1.01
N GLN A 27 -26.18 7.48 2.08
CA GLN A 27 -25.12 8.38 2.41
C GLN A 27 -23.98 7.41 2.61
N GLU A 28 -23.12 7.25 1.60
CA GLU A 28 -21.81 6.64 1.78
C GLU A 28 -21.29 7.29 3.05
N GLN A 29 -21.25 6.52 4.13
CA GLN A 29 -20.56 6.97 5.31
C GLN A 29 -19.16 7.19 4.78
N ASP A 30 -18.77 8.46 4.70
CA ASP A 30 -17.40 8.87 4.50
C ASP A 30 -16.69 8.30 5.72
N VAL A 31 -16.27 7.04 5.60
CA VAL A 31 -15.42 6.38 6.57
C VAL A 31 -14.23 7.31 6.62
N ASP A 32 -13.99 7.93 7.77
CA ASP A 32 -12.93 8.91 7.97
C ASP A 32 -11.58 8.18 7.81
N ARG A 33 -11.19 7.95 6.55
CA ARG A 33 -9.99 7.22 6.18
C ARG A 33 -8.81 8.11 6.54
N PRO A 34 -7.78 7.59 7.23
CA PRO A 34 -6.61 8.38 7.53
C PRO A 34 -5.96 8.92 6.25
N SER A 35 -5.54 10.19 6.29
CA SER A 35 -4.76 10.81 5.23
C SER A 35 -3.40 10.13 5.07
N LEU A 36 -3.06 9.78 3.83
CA LEU A 36 -1.74 9.29 3.43
C LEU A 36 -1.16 10.23 2.39
N ALA A 37 -0.06 10.91 2.75
CA ALA A 37 0.71 11.66 1.78
C ALA A 37 1.38 10.71 0.80
N LEU A 38 1.42 11.07 -0.48
CA LEU A 38 2.07 10.29 -1.53
C LEU A 38 3.01 11.19 -2.34
N MET A 39 4.28 10.82 -2.42
CA MET A 39 5.25 11.42 -3.35
C MET A 39 5.98 10.30 -4.07
N GLY A 40 6.24 10.46 -5.35
CA GLY A 40 6.95 9.44 -6.10
C GLY A 40 7.05 9.75 -7.58
N THR A 41 7.93 9.04 -8.26
CA THR A 41 8.01 9.10 -9.72
C THR A 41 7.19 8.00 -10.39
N ILE A 42 6.80 6.98 -9.63
CA ILE A 42 5.80 6.00 -10.07
C ILE A 42 4.43 6.68 -10.06
N PRO A 43 3.70 6.70 -11.19
CA PRO A 43 2.50 7.51 -11.36
C PRO A 43 1.26 6.86 -10.73
N ILE A 44 1.29 6.59 -9.43
CA ILE A 44 0.20 5.92 -8.70
C ILE A 44 -1.10 6.74 -8.77
N TYR A 45 -1.03 8.05 -8.50
CA TYR A 45 -2.24 8.87 -8.36
C TYR A 45 -2.84 9.30 -9.70
N TRP A 46 -2.02 9.76 -10.64
CA TRP A 46 -2.48 10.35 -11.91
C TRP A 46 -2.41 9.38 -13.10
N GLY A 47 -1.84 8.18 -12.93
CA GLY A 47 -1.51 7.28 -14.05
C GLY A 47 -0.46 7.90 -14.98
N GLU A 48 -0.08 7.21 -16.06
CA GLU A 48 0.93 7.74 -16.99
C GLU A 48 0.44 8.95 -17.82
N ALA A 49 -0.72 9.57 -17.54
CA ALA A 49 -1.34 10.62 -18.36
C ALA A 49 -0.38 11.72 -18.86
N ASP A 50 -0.37 11.98 -20.16
CA ASP A 50 0.55 12.85 -20.91
C ASP A 50 0.20 14.35 -20.75
N GLY A 51 -0.90 14.65 -20.04
CA GLY A 51 -1.38 16.00 -19.74
C GLY A 51 -2.83 16.05 -19.25
N LEU A 52 -3.32 17.26 -18.95
CA LEU A 52 -4.67 17.49 -18.43
C LEU A 52 -5.78 16.95 -19.36
N GLY A 53 -5.55 16.94 -20.68
CA GLY A 53 -6.51 16.39 -21.65
C GLY A 53 -6.76 14.89 -21.49
N GLU A 54 -5.70 14.09 -21.37
CA GLU A 54 -5.81 12.63 -21.21
C GLU A 54 -6.33 12.22 -19.82
N LEU A 55 -6.15 13.11 -18.82
CA LEU A 55 -6.74 12.98 -17.48
C LEU A 55 -8.26 13.21 -17.51
N LEU A 56 -8.72 14.19 -18.29
CA LEU A 56 -10.14 14.54 -18.43
C LEU A 56 -10.91 13.55 -19.32
N ASP A 57 -10.23 12.95 -20.30
CA ASP A 57 -10.81 11.92 -21.17
C ASP A 57 -10.94 10.56 -20.48
N SER A 58 -10.49 10.42 -19.23
CA SER A 58 -10.54 9.18 -18.43
C SER A 58 -9.92 7.94 -19.10
N SER A 59 -9.08 8.16 -20.12
CA SER A 59 -8.39 7.12 -20.89
C SER A 59 -7.03 6.73 -20.31
N GLY A 60 -6.48 7.54 -19.40
CA GLY A 60 -5.27 7.17 -18.65
C GLY A 60 -5.59 6.02 -17.69
N GLN A 61 -4.95 4.86 -17.85
CA GLN A 61 -5.09 3.76 -16.89
C GLN A 61 -4.59 4.24 -15.53
N VAL A 62 -5.50 4.28 -14.57
CA VAL A 62 -5.19 4.55 -13.17
C VAL A 62 -4.41 3.37 -12.62
N HIS A 63 -3.27 3.64 -11.98
CA HIS A 63 -2.41 2.60 -11.42
C HIS A 63 -3.19 1.74 -10.40
N TRP A 64 -3.11 0.41 -10.52
CA TRP A 64 -3.88 -0.52 -9.71
C TRP A 64 -3.66 -0.35 -8.19
N ALA A 65 -2.46 0.06 -7.78
CA ALA A 65 -2.11 0.28 -6.38
C ALA A 65 -2.92 1.43 -5.76
N ARG A 66 -3.37 2.41 -6.56
CA ARG A 66 -4.18 3.53 -6.07
C ARG A 66 -5.48 3.01 -5.45
N ALA A 67 -6.23 2.22 -6.21
CA ALA A 67 -7.50 1.66 -5.73
C ALA A 67 -7.30 0.85 -4.44
N GLN A 68 -6.24 0.03 -4.38
CA GLN A 68 -5.95 -0.78 -3.21
C GLN A 68 -5.54 0.04 -1.98
N ILE A 69 -4.77 1.12 -2.16
CA ILE A 69 -4.41 2.02 -1.06
C ILE A 69 -5.64 2.80 -0.60
N GLU A 70 -6.47 3.25 -1.54
CA GLU A 70 -7.70 3.99 -1.27
C GLU A 70 -8.75 3.17 -0.51
N ASP A 71 -8.68 1.84 -0.52
CA ASP A 71 -9.53 0.98 0.32
C ASP A 71 -9.37 1.30 1.82
N THR A 72 -8.22 1.80 2.26
CA THR A 72 -7.93 2.10 3.67
C THR A 72 -7.58 3.57 3.93
N TYR A 73 -6.93 4.26 2.98
CA TYR A 73 -6.40 5.60 3.17
C TYR A 73 -7.03 6.61 2.23
N ARG A 74 -7.04 7.88 2.61
CA ARG A 74 -7.28 8.99 1.69
C ARG A 74 -5.95 9.49 1.16
N ILE A 75 -5.64 9.23 -0.12
CA ILE A 75 -4.36 9.61 -0.72
C ILE A 75 -4.35 11.11 -1.04
N GLU A 76 -3.29 11.79 -0.61
CA GLU A 76 -3.03 13.19 -0.94
C GLU A 76 -1.64 13.32 -1.58
N PRO A 77 -1.55 13.65 -2.89
CA PRO A 77 -0.26 13.77 -3.56
C PRO A 77 0.52 15.01 -3.09
N LEU A 78 1.84 14.86 -2.90
CA LEU A 78 2.79 15.93 -2.58
C LEU A 78 3.91 16.00 -3.64
N ASP A 79 4.24 17.21 -4.05
CA ASP A 79 5.34 17.47 -4.99
C ASP A 79 6.64 17.94 -4.29
N TYR A 80 6.52 18.36 -3.03
CA TYR A 80 7.61 18.89 -2.21
C TYR A 80 7.46 18.52 -0.73
N LEU A 81 8.56 18.12 -0.08
CA LEU A 81 8.58 17.78 1.35
C LEU A 81 9.05 18.98 2.19
N SER A 82 8.12 19.81 2.67
CA SER A 82 8.39 20.83 3.68
C SER A 82 7.75 20.46 5.02
N ALA A 83 8.16 21.14 6.09
CA ALA A 83 7.54 20.97 7.41
C ALA A 83 6.03 21.27 7.36
N GLU A 84 5.63 22.32 6.65
CA GLU A 84 4.23 22.71 6.50
C GLU A 84 3.45 21.69 5.66
N ALA A 85 4.05 21.16 4.60
CA ALA A 85 3.41 20.15 3.76
C ALA A 85 3.21 18.82 4.49
N LEU A 86 4.15 18.43 5.37
CA LEU A 86 4.10 17.17 6.11
C LEU A 86 3.28 17.24 7.41
N ALA A 87 3.14 18.43 8.01
CA ALA A 87 2.47 18.62 9.30
C ALA A 87 1.04 18.01 9.41
N PRO A 88 0.20 18.04 8.37
CA PRO A 88 -1.15 17.44 8.44
C PRO A 88 -1.15 15.91 8.45
N PHE A 89 -0.02 15.27 8.09
CA PHE A 89 0.03 13.85 7.80
C PHE A 89 0.73 13.05 8.89
N ARG A 90 0.19 11.86 9.16
CA ARG A 90 0.85 10.82 9.97
C ARG A 90 1.60 9.81 9.12
N TYR A 91 1.13 9.58 7.90
CA TYR A 91 1.62 8.54 7.00
C TYR A 91 2.12 9.17 5.70
N LEU A 92 3.27 8.70 5.24
CA LEU A 92 3.87 9.09 3.97
C LEU A 92 4.30 7.84 3.19
N LEU A 93 3.85 7.75 1.93
CA LEU A 93 4.33 6.78 0.96
C LEU A 93 5.25 7.49 -0.05
N LEU A 94 6.52 7.07 -0.08
CA LEU A 94 7.50 7.46 -1.07
C LEU A 94 7.68 6.34 -2.09
N ALA A 95 7.13 6.50 -3.29
CA ALA A 95 7.18 5.49 -4.36
C ALA A 95 8.24 5.86 -5.42
N GLN A 96 9.47 5.38 -5.23
CA GLN A 96 10.62 5.74 -6.08
C GLN A 96 10.75 7.26 -6.25
N PRO A 97 10.96 8.02 -5.15
CA PRO A 97 11.04 9.47 -5.24
C PRO A 97 12.27 9.92 -6.04
N ARG A 98 12.20 11.12 -6.61
CA ARG A 98 13.37 11.82 -7.14
C ARG A 98 14.39 12.09 -6.02
N ALA A 99 15.59 12.51 -6.41
CA ALA A 99 16.55 13.09 -5.45
C ALA A 99 15.88 14.19 -4.62
N LEU A 100 15.98 14.07 -3.30
CA LEU A 100 15.48 15.06 -2.35
C LEU A 100 16.49 16.19 -2.20
N SER A 101 16.01 17.43 -2.13
CA SER A 101 16.86 18.58 -1.81
C SER A 101 17.40 18.46 -0.36
N PRO A 102 18.47 19.20 0.00
CA PRO A 102 18.93 19.22 1.39
C PRO A 102 17.85 19.61 2.40
N GLU A 103 16.97 20.56 2.03
CA GLU A 103 15.85 20.99 2.87
C GLU A 103 14.81 19.87 3.04
N GLU A 104 14.46 19.18 1.95
CA GLU A 104 13.51 18.06 1.98
C GLU A 104 14.04 16.89 2.82
N ASN A 105 15.34 16.60 2.74
CA ASN A 105 15.98 15.58 3.59
C ASN A 105 15.84 15.93 5.08
N VAL A 106 16.04 17.19 5.45
CA VAL A 106 15.91 17.66 6.83
C VAL A 106 14.45 17.62 7.28
N ALA A 107 13.54 18.16 6.48
CA ALA A 107 12.11 18.18 6.79
C ALA A 107 11.55 16.77 6.97
N LEU A 108 11.94 15.82 6.10
CA LEU A 108 11.57 14.42 6.21
C LEU A 108 12.12 13.77 7.48
N ASP A 109 13.43 13.94 7.75
CA ASP A 109 14.05 13.35 8.95
C ASP A 109 13.42 13.90 10.24
N ASP A 110 13.21 15.21 10.33
CA ASP A 110 12.60 15.86 11.49
C ASP A 110 11.15 15.40 11.69
N TRP A 111 10.38 15.29 10.61
CA TRP A 111 9.00 14.80 10.67
C TRP A 111 8.91 13.34 11.12
N VAL A 112 9.78 12.46 10.60
CA VAL A 112 9.83 11.06 11.08
C VAL A 112 10.26 11.03 12.55
N ARG A 113 11.29 11.78 12.94
CA ARG A 113 11.73 11.86 14.35
C ARG A 113 10.63 12.34 15.29
N ALA A 114 9.73 13.20 14.82
CA ALA A 114 8.58 13.71 15.56
C ALA A 114 7.40 12.73 15.67
N GLY A 115 7.45 11.56 15.01
CA GLY A 115 6.41 10.53 15.09
C GLY A 115 5.79 10.15 13.74
N GLY A 116 6.24 10.74 12.63
CA GLY A 116 5.83 10.36 11.30
C GLY A 116 6.18 8.91 10.96
N SER A 117 5.37 8.27 10.11
CA SER A 117 5.63 6.93 9.59
C SER A 117 5.78 6.98 8.08
N VAL A 118 6.95 6.58 7.57
CA VAL A 118 7.24 6.57 6.13
C VAL A 118 7.42 5.15 5.60
N LEU A 119 6.76 4.86 4.48
CA LEU A 119 7.05 3.71 3.62
C LEU A 119 7.79 4.21 2.39
N LEU A 120 9.00 3.72 2.16
CA LEU A 120 9.84 4.09 1.02
C LEU A 120 10.14 2.86 0.16
N PHE A 121 9.69 2.89 -1.09
CA PHE A 121 10.19 1.99 -2.14
C PHE A 121 11.33 2.70 -2.86
N ALA A 122 12.52 2.09 -2.82
CA ALA A 122 13.76 2.61 -3.39
C ALA A 122 14.44 1.52 -4.21
N ASP A 123 14.21 1.55 -5.50
CA ASP A 123 14.77 0.65 -6.50
C ASP A 123 16.11 1.21 -7.01
N PRO A 124 17.23 0.48 -6.84
CA PRO A 124 18.53 0.91 -7.35
C PRO A 124 18.67 0.74 -8.87
N MET A 125 17.83 -0.07 -9.51
CA MET A 125 17.90 -0.38 -10.94
C MET A 125 16.50 -0.64 -11.49
N MET A 126 15.72 0.43 -11.58
CA MET A 126 14.31 0.30 -11.93
C MET A 126 14.14 -0.14 -13.39
N THR A 127 13.52 -1.32 -13.58
CA THR A 127 13.36 -1.95 -14.91
C THR A 127 12.00 -1.69 -15.56
N GLY A 128 11.10 -0.97 -14.91
CA GLY A 128 9.74 -0.75 -15.40
C GLY A 128 9.73 -0.10 -16.79
N GLU A 129 9.00 -0.69 -17.74
CA GLU A 129 8.83 -0.11 -19.06
C GLU A 129 7.92 1.12 -18.96
N SER A 130 8.50 2.32 -19.12
CA SER A 130 7.71 3.55 -19.27
C SER A 130 7.52 3.89 -20.73
N ARG A 131 6.32 4.39 -21.07
CA ARG A 131 6.01 4.91 -22.42
C ARG A 131 6.84 6.14 -22.80
N PHE A 132 7.49 6.78 -21.82
CA PHE A 132 8.30 7.97 -22.03
C PHE A 132 9.75 7.64 -22.40
N ALA A 133 10.28 8.41 -23.36
CA ALA A 133 11.68 8.28 -23.80
C ALA A 133 12.66 8.60 -22.66
N LEU A 134 13.87 8.05 -22.74
CA LEU A 134 14.96 8.35 -21.80
C LEU A 134 15.20 9.87 -21.74
N GLY A 135 15.18 10.44 -20.54
CA GLY A 135 15.34 11.88 -20.29
C GLY A 135 14.04 12.69 -20.19
N ASP A 136 12.86 12.09 -20.40
CA ASP A 136 11.57 12.73 -20.11
C ASP A 136 11.35 12.81 -18.59
N ARG A 137 10.96 13.99 -18.08
CA ARG A 137 10.75 14.24 -16.63
C ARG A 137 9.64 13.40 -16.01
N ARG A 138 8.74 12.85 -16.83
CA ARG A 138 7.63 12.00 -16.41
C ARG A 138 7.99 10.52 -16.37
N ARG A 139 9.12 10.14 -16.97
CA ARG A 139 9.67 8.80 -16.81
C ARG A 139 10.10 8.62 -15.35
N PRO A 140 9.73 7.51 -14.68
CA PRO A 140 10.21 7.29 -13.34
C PRO A 140 11.74 7.15 -13.32
N GLN A 141 12.37 7.55 -12.21
CA GLN A 141 13.82 7.63 -12.14
C GLN A 141 14.43 6.23 -12.09
N ASP A 142 15.42 5.99 -12.95
CA ASP A 142 16.07 4.68 -13.11
C ASP A 142 16.88 4.26 -11.85
N VAL A 143 17.25 5.22 -10.98
CA VAL A 143 18.00 4.99 -9.72
C VAL A 143 17.49 5.88 -8.58
N ALA A 144 17.23 5.31 -7.40
CA ALA A 144 16.89 6.06 -6.19
C ALA A 144 18.13 6.77 -5.59
N LEU A 145 18.22 8.10 -5.75
CA LEU A 145 19.30 8.93 -5.17
C LEU A 145 18.97 9.37 -3.73
N LEU A 146 18.83 8.40 -2.82
CA LEU A 146 18.37 8.61 -1.44
C LEU A 146 19.46 8.38 -0.39
N SER A 147 20.72 8.32 -0.80
CA SER A 147 21.86 8.07 0.09
C SER A 147 21.90 8.99 1.33
N PRO A 148 21.60 10.30 1.25
CA PRO A 148 21.65 11.16 2.44
C PRO A 148 20.65 10.77 3.53
N ILE A 149 19.38 10.52 3.17
CA ILE A 149 18.35 10.17 4.16
C ILE A 149 18.55 8.74 4.70
N LEU A 150 18.92 7.78 3.83
CA LEU A 150 19.19 6.40 4.24
C LEU A 150 20.34 6.34 5.26
N GLN A 151 21.44 7.07 5.01
CA GLN A 151 22.58 7.11 5.94
C GLN A 151 22.20 7.71 7.31
N ARG A 152 21.35 8.73 7.34
CA ARG A 152 20.84 9.31 8.60
C ARG A 152 19.96 8.33 9.39
N TRP A 153 19.34 7.38 8.70
CA TRP A 153 18.58 6.29 9.28
C TRP A 153 19.41 5.01 9.47
N GLY A 154 20.74 5.10 9.31
CA GLY A 154 21.65 3.99 9.55
C GLY A 154 21.55 2.88 8.50
N LEU A 155 21.23 3.25 7.26
CA LEU A 155 21.11 2.32 6.14
C LEU A 155 21.99 2.75 4.98
N GLU A 156 22.50 1.77 4.25
CA GLU A 156 23.08 1.93 2.93
C GLU A 156 22.36 1.01 1.95
N LEU A 157 22.03 1.52 0.77
CA LEU A 157 21.45 0.73 -0.32
C LEU A 157 22.57 0.28 -1.26
N GLU A 158 22.80 -1.02 -1.31
CA GLU A 158 23.77 -1.66 -2.20
C GLU A 158 23.06 -2.29 -3.41
N PHE A 159 23.76 -2.36 -4.53
CA PHE A 159 23.29 -3.06 -5.73
C PHE A 159 24.37 -4.03 -6.21
N ASP A 160 23.96 -5.26 -6.53
CA ASP A 160 24.83 -6.26 -7.14
C ASP A 160 24.62 -6.27 -8.66
N GLU A 161 25.62 -5.76 -9.39
CA GLU A 161 25.62 -5.69 -10.87
C GLU A 161 25.69 -7.06 -11.55
N SER A 162 26.01 -8.13 -10.81
CA SER A 162 26.04 -9.50 -11.35
C SER A 162 24.68 -10.17 -11.41
N GLN A 163 23.64 -9.54 -10.83
CA GLN A 163 22.28 -10.03 -10.89
C GLN A 163 21.75 -10.10 -12.32
N GLN A 164 20.93 -11.10 -12.60
CA GLN A 164 20.25 -11.24 -13.88
C GLN A 164 18.87 -10.60 -13.78
N ALA A 165 18.54 -9.77 -14.77
CA ALA A 165 17.22 -9.18 -14.87
C ALA A 165 16.15 -10.25 -15.07
N GLY A 166 14.99 -10.03 -14.46
CA GLY A 166 13.83 -10.90 -14.55
C GLY A 166 13.01 -10.85 -13.27
N MET A 167 11.69 -10.82 -13.42
CA MET A 167 10.78 -10.83 -12.28
C MET A 167 10.91 -12.15 -11.51
N THR A 168 11.16 -12.04 -10.21
CA THR A 168 11.21 -13.15 -9.26
C THR A 168 10.43 -12.81 -8.00
N TRP A 169 10.51 -13.65 -6.97
CA TRP A 169 9.79 -13.48 -5.72
C TRP A 169 10.76 -13.46 -4.55
N ALA A 170 10.54 -12.56 -3.60
CA ALA A 170 11.23 -12.56 -2.32
C ALA A 170 10.21 -12.65 -1.17
N ASP A 171 10.61 -13.25 -0.04
CA ASP A 171 9.76 -13.33 1.13
C ASP A 171 9.79 -12.01 1.92
N PHE A 172 8.62 -11.45 2.19
CA PHE A 172 8.42 -10.37 3.12
C PHE A 172 7.44 -10.81 4.21
N SER A 173 7.98 -11.23 5.36
CA SER A 173 7.17 -11.67 6.51
C SER A 173 6.23 -12.85 6.20
N GLY A 174 6.70 -13.85 5.44
CA GLY A 174 5.89 -14.99 5.02
C GLY A 174 5.00 -14.73 3.80
N GLN A 175 5.02 -13.52 3.25
CA GLN A 175 4.30 -13.15 2.04
C GLN A 175 5.30 -12.99 0.88
N PRO A 176 5.20 -13.79 -0.20
CA PRO A 176 5.99 -13.52 -1.39
C PRO A 176 5.62 -12.17 -1.98
N ILE A 177 6.62 -11.41 -2.45
CA ILE A 177 6.44 -10.16 -3.18
C ILE A 177 7.27 -10.16 -4.47
N PRO A 178 6.76 -9.58 -5.57
CA PRO A 178 7.54 -9.37 -6.80
C PRO A 178 8.78 -8.53 -6.55
N VAL A 179 9.89 -9.00 -7.09
CA VAL A 179 11.16 -8.26 -7.14
C VAL A 179 11.83 -8.42 -8.50
N ASN A 180 12.54 -7.39 -8.96
CA ASN A 180 13.37 -7.45 -10.16
C ASN A 180 14.60 -6.57 -10.00
N LEU A 181 15.79 -7.17 -10.05
CA LEU A 181 17.05 -6.49 -9.73
C LEU A 181 17.01 -5.73 -8.39
N PRO A 182 16.52 -6.34 -7.30
CA PRO A 182 16.42 -5.65 -6.02
C PRO A 182 17.81 -5.24 -5.51
N GLY A 183 17.82 -4.15 -4.76
CA GLY A 183 18.95 -3.77 -3.93
C GLY A 183 19.02 -4.57 -2.63
N ARG A 184 20.06 -4.27 -1.86
CA ARG A 184 20.26 -4.81 -0.51
C ARG A 184 20.55 -3.69 0.47
N LEU A 185 19.72 -3.58 1.50
CA LEU A 185 19.92 -2.67 2.62
C LEU A 185 20.94 -3.26 3.58
N ARG A 186 22.05 -2.54 3.74
CA ARG A 186 23.05 -2.82 4.76
C ARG A 186 22.86 -1.87 5.93
N HIS A 187 22.86 -2.43 7.14
CA HIS A 187 22.80 -1.64 8.36
C HIS A 187 24.16 -1.00 8.64
N LEU A 188 24.15 0.30 8.88
CA LEU A 188 25.25 1.03 9.47
C LEU A 188 25.15 0.92 11.01
N PRO A 189 26.29 0.98 11.71
CA PRO A 189 26.26 1.07 13.17
C PRO A 189 25.42 2.26 13.64
N GLU A 190 24.90 2.20 14.88
CA GLU A 190 24.28 3.33 15.62
C GLU A 190 22.77 3.57 15.49
N VAL A 191 22.00 2.83 14.67
CA VAL A 191 20.53 2.98 14.57
C VAL A 191 19.77 1.69 14.91
N ASP A 192 18.65 1.84 15.62
CA ASP A 192 17.74 0.75 15.96
C ASP A 192 16.84 0.40 14.76
N CYS A 193 17.39 -0.43 13.89
CA CYS A 193 16.67 -0.98 12.74
C CYS A 193 16.41 -2.47 12.93
N HIS A 194 15.14 -2.85 12.82
CA HIS A 194 14.68 -4.22 12.73
C HIS A 194 14.46 -4.58 11.25
N GLY A 195 14.62 -5.84 10.86
CA GLY A 195 14.51 -6.23 9.44
C GLY A 195 15.53 -7.25 8.96
N HIS A 196 16.37 -7.79 9.85
CA HIS A 196 17.32 -8.86 9.55
C HIS A 196 16.67 -10.07 8.87
N ASP A 197 15.38 -10.32 9.11
CA ASP A 197 14.64 -11.47 8.57
C ASP A 197 14.28 -11.34 7.08
N TRP A 198 14.36 -10.16 6.48
CA TRP A 198 14.02 -9.94 5.06
C TRP A 198 15.22 -10.00 4.12
N SER A 199 16.33 -10.62 4.56
CA SER A 199 17.54 -10.81 3.75
C SER A 199 18.11 -9.52 3.15
N GLY A 200 17.87 -8.37 3.80
CA GLY A 200 18.27 -7.04 3.32
C GLY A 200 17.37 -6.44 2.23
N LEU A 201 16.29 -7.10 1.79
CA LEU A 201 15.33 -6.50 0.87
C LEU A 201 14.59 -5.32 1.49
N ALA A 202 14.33 -5.39 2.79
CA ALA A 202 13.62 -4.34 3.51
C ALA A 202 14.25 -4.09 4.89
N ALA A 203 13.99 -2.91 5.44
CA ALA A 203 14.38 -2.54 6.80
C ALA A 203 13.32 -1.65 7.45
N LEU A 204 12.91 -1.98 8.67
CA LEU A 204 12.03 -1.18 9.52
C LEU A 204 12.85 -0.52 10.63
N CYS A 205 13.13 0.76 10.48
CA CYS A 205 13.92 1.54 11.42
C CYS A 205 13.04 2.39 12.34
N ARG A 206 13.36 2.39 13.62
CA ARG A 206 12.81 3.36 14.57
C ARG A 206 13.68 4.61 14.54
N VAL A 207 13.10 5.73 14.15
CA VAL A 207 13.80 7.00 13.96
C VAL A 207 13.14 8.03 14.87
N GLY A 208 13.79 8.36 15.99
CA GLY A 208 13.16 9.18 17.04
C GLY A 208 11.90 8.50 17.58
N ALA A 209 10.75 9.20 17.50
CA ALA A 209 9.44 8.69 17.88
C ALA A 209 8.67 8.02 16.72
N GLY A 210 9.17 8.13 15.49
CA GLY A 210 8.53 7.58 14.30
C GLY A 210 9.25 6.37 13.72
N HIS A 211 8.82 5.98 12.52
CA HIS A 211 9.25 4.76 11.86
C HIS A 211 9.49 4.98 10.37
N ALA A 212 10.49 4.30 9.83
CA ALA A 212 10.77 4.23 8.40
C ALA A 212 10.84 2.76 7.97
N LEU A 213 9.93 2.33 7.08
CA LEU A 213 10.05 1.05 6.36
C LEU A 213 10.59 1.33 4.97
N ILE A 214 11.78 0.83 4.68
CA ILE A 214 12.42 0.94 3.37
C ILE A 214 12.34 -0.43 2.70
N VAL A 215 11.96 -0.46 1.42
CA VAL A 215 11.98 -1.63 0.54
C VAL A 215 12.91 -1.31 -0.62
N ALA A 216 13.94 -2.15 -0.82
CA ALA A 216 15.03 -1.98 -1.76
C ALA A 216 14.67 -2.34 -3.22
N ASP A 217 13.40 -2.21 -3.58
CA ASP A 217 12.86 -2.53 -4.89
C ASP A 217 11.52 -1.81 -5.04
N ALA A 218 11.11 -1.52 -6.27
CA ALA A 218 9.81 -0.96 -6.59
C ALA A 218 9.04 -1.79 -7.64
N ALA A 219 9.53 -2.96 -8.04
CA ALA A 219 8.84 -3.86 -8.98
C ALA A 219 7.42 -4.25 -8.53
N ILE A 220 7.14 -4.24 -7.22
CA ILE A 220 5.79 -4.40 -6.68
C ILE A 220 4.83 -3.27 -7.05
N LEU A 221 5.32 -2.12 -7.48
CA LEU A 221 4.56 -0.96 -7.93
C LEU A 221 4.73 -0.73 -9.43
N ASP A 222 5.11 -1.76 -10.19
CA ASP A 222 5.23 -1.67 -11.64
C ASP A 222 3.86 -1.38 -12.29
N PHE A 223 3.87 -0.45 -13.24
CA PHE A 223 2.70 0.00 -13.99
C PHE A 223 2.11 -1.12 -14.86
N ALA A 224 2.95 -2.01 -15.39
CA ALA A 224 2.51 -3.18 -16.17
C ALA A 224 1.81 -4.25 -15.31
N GLY A 225 1.82 -4.08 -13.99
CA GLY A 225 1.17 -4.96 -13.03
C GLY A 225 -0.36 -4.77 -12.90
N PRO A 226 -0.98 -5.35 -11.86
CA PRO A 226 -0.32 -6.04 -10.76
C PRO A 226 0.28 -7.37 -11.23
N HIS A 227 1.56 -7.56 -10.93
CA HIS A 227 2.19 -8.88 -11.07
C HIS A 227 1.65 -9.84 -10.01
N MET A 228 1.89 -11.15 -10.19
CA MET A 228 1.52 -12.14 -9.18
C MET A 228 2.06 -11.71 -7.79
N HIS A 229 1.29 -11.93 -6.74
CA HIS A 229 1.58 -11.50 -5.37
C HIS A 229 1.68 -9.99 -5.09
N ALA A 230 1.63 -9.10 -6.09
CA ALA A 230 1.80 -7.65 -5.87
C ALA A 230 0.74 -7.07 -4.93
N ARG A 231 -0.53 -7.48 -5.09
CA ARG A 231 -1.64 -7.02 -4.25
C ARG A 231 -1.49 -7.45 -2.80
N ALA A 232 -1.34 -8.75 -2.57
CA ALA A 232 -1.15 -9.30 -1.23
C ALA A 232 0.11 -8.72 -0.55
N GLY A 233 1.21 -8.60 -1.30
CA GLY A 233 2.46 -8.02 -0.84
C GLY A 233 2.33 -6.57 -0.40
N LEU A 234 1.77 -5.69 -1.26
CA LEU A 234 1.60 -4.27 -0.95
C LEU A 234 0.74 -4.07 0.31
N ARG A 235 -0.31 -4.88 0.44
CA ARG A 235 -1.18 -4.84 1.63
C ARG A 235 -0.41 -5.19 2.91
N ILE A 236 0.35 -6.29 2.91
CA ILE A 236 1.15 -6.68 4.08
C ILE A 236 2.22 -5.64 4.43
N ILE A 237 2.84 -5.02 3.42
CA ILE A 237 3.83 -3.95 3.62
C ILE A 237 3.16 -2.73 4.28
N LEU A 238 2.01 -2.28 3.78
CA LEU A 238 1.25 -1.17 4.38
C LEU A 238 0.81 -1.47 5.81
N GLU A 239 0.30 -2.68 6.05
CA GLU A 239 -0.08 -3.13 7.40
C GLU A 239 1.12 -3.10 8.35
N ARG A 240 2.29 -3.52 7.89
CA ARG A 240 3.50 -3.60 8.71
C ARG A 240 3.94 -2.23 9.23
N ILE A 241 3.85 -1.18 8.43
CA ILE A 241 4.33 0.16 8.79
C ILE A 241 3.23 1.07 9.35
N PHE A 242 1.99 0.99 8.86
CA PHE A 242 0.93 1.95 9.21
C PHE A 242 -0.12 1.39 10.17
N ALA A 243 -0.41 0.08 10.15
CA ALA A 243 -1.46 -0.50 11.00
C ALA A 243 -1.05 -0.67 12.47
N GLN A 244 0.25 -0.71 12.77
CA GLN A 244 0.74 -0.87 14.15
C GLN A 244 0.57 0.40 15.01
N ASN A 245 0.13 1.51 14.41
CA ASN A 245 0.15 2.83 15.02
C ASN A 245 -1.22 3.38 15.47
N GLY A 246 -2.28 2.55 15.43
CA GLY A 246 -3.56 2.79 16.08
C GLY A 246 -4.78 2.85 15.14
N GLU A 247 -5.86 2.19 15.58
CA GLU A 247 -7.28 2.31 15.19
C GLU A 247 -7.89 1.31 14.18
N ASN A 248 -7.20 0.80 13.15
CA ASN A 248 -7.88 0.06 12.06
C ASN A 248 -7.49 -1.41 11.86
N THR A 249 -6.88 -2.07 12.84
CA THR A 249 -6.49 -3.49 12.76
C THR A 249 -7.66 -4.43 12.37
N GLY A 250 -8.90 -4.10 12.75
CA GLY A 250 -10.07 -4.93 12.45
C GLY A 250 -10.53 -4.88 10.99
N GLN A 251 -10.42 -3.72 10.34
CA GLN A 251 -10.94 -3.51 8.97
C GLN A 251 -9.96 -4.06 7.92
N LEU A 252 -8.67 -4.10 8.26
CA LEU A 252 -7.61 -4.67 7.42
C LEU A 252 -7.69 -6.20 7.36
N ALA A 253 -7.95 -6.87 8.48
CA ALA A 253 -8.09 -8.33 8.54
C ALA A 253 -9.21 -8.87 7.63
N GLU A 254 -10.31 -8.13 7.50
CA GLU A 254 -11.45 -8.49 6.66
C GLU A 254 -11.11 -8.35 5.15
N SER A 255 -10.34 -7.32 4.79
CA SER A 255 -9.84 -7.11 3.43
C SER A 255 -8.80 -8.15 3.00
N VAL A 256 -7.95 -8.63 3.92
CA VAL A 256 -7.00 -9.73 3.68
C VAL A 256 -7.72 -11.00 3.22
N ALA A 257 -8.74 -11.39 3.98
CA ALA A 257 -9.51 -12.61 3.71
C ALA A 257 -10.19 -12.52 2.35
N LYS A 258 -10.74 -11.36 2.02
CA LYS A 258 -11.44 -11.11 0.74
C LYS A 258 -10.51 -11.14 -0.46
N ILE A 259 -9.28 -10.64 -0.35
CA ILE A 259 -8.31 -10.65 -1.46
C ILE A 259 -7.71 -12.05 -1.66
N ALA A 260 -7.45 -12.80 -0.58
CA ALA A 260 -7.00 -14.19 -0.69
C ALA A 260 -8.02 -15.09 -1.41
N GLU A 261 -9.32 -14.78 -1.27
CA GLU A 261 -10.41 -15.44 -1.99
C GLU A 261 -10.45 -15.04 -3.49
N ILE A 262 -10.11 -13.79 -3.83
CA ILE A 262 -10.05 -13.29 -5.21
C ILE A 262 -8.83 -13.86 -5.96
N ASP A 263 -7.69 -14.01 -5.29
CA ASP A 263 -6.45 -14.56 -5.86
C ASP A 263 -6.43 -16.11 -5.92
N GLY A 264 -7.55 -16.77 -5.59
CA GLY A 264 -7.72 -18.21 -5.80
C GLY A 264 -6.88 -19.11 -4.88
N ILE A 265 -6.50 -18.65 -3.69
CA ILE A 265 -5.78 -19.47 -2.71
C ILE A 265 -6.80 -20.25 -1.86
N SER A 266 -7.42 -21.28 -2.44
CA SER A 266 -8.17 -22.26 -1.66
C SER A 266 -7.19 -23.24 -0.99
N GLY A 267 -6.89 -23.01 0.28
CA GLY A 267 -6.16 -23.97 1.11
C GLY A 267 -7.05 -25.14 1.51
N ASP A 268 -6.90 -26.29 0.86
CA ASP A 268 -7.21 -27.58 1.47
C ASP A 268 -5.91 -28.15 2.04
N SER A 269 -5.73 -27.99 3.35
CA SER A 269 -4.77 -28.81 4.09
C SER A 269 -5.45 -29.28 5.37
N THR A 270 -6.28 -30.31 5.21
CA THR A 270 -6.66 -31.18 6.33
C THR A 270 -5.40 -31.90 6.86
N PRO A 271 -5.11 -31.89 8.18
CA PRO A 271 -4.01 -32.64 8.74
C PRO A 271 -4.49 -34.08 8.96
N SER A 272 -4.15 -34.97 8.03
CA SER A 272 -4.44 -36.40 8.17
C SER A 272 -3.18 -37.19 8.53
N SER A 273 -3.31 -37.94 9.62
CA SER A 273 -2.63 -39.19 9.91
C SER A 273 -1.28 -39.14 10.65
N ILE A 274 -1.43 -39.19 11.97
CA ILE A 274 -0.55 -39.82 12.96
C ILE A 274 -0.10 -41.21 12.47
N LEU A 275 1.20 -41.46 12.38
CA LEU A 275 1.77 -42.81 12.27
C LEU A 275 2.27 -43.30 13.65
N PRO A 276 2.10 -44.59 14.00
CA PRO A 276 2.28 -45.07 15.37
C PRO A 276 3.71 -45.52 15.69
N LEU A 277 4.03 -45.40 16.98
CA LEU A 277 5.19 -45.97 17.67
C LEU A 277 5.40 -47.46 17.37
N ALA A 278 6.58 -47.83 16.89
CA ALA A 278 7.07 -49.21 16.90
C ALA A 278 7.94 -49.44 18.16
N ARG A 279 7.48 -50.34 19.04
CA ARG A 279 8.30 -51.05 20.03
C ARG A 279 8.87 -52.31 19.37
N GLY A 280 10.11 -52.66 19.70
CA GLY A 280 10.65 -54.01 19.45
C GLY A 280 12.16 -54.14 19.67
N SER A 281 12.57 -54.26 20.94
CA SER A 281 13.82 -54.90 21.41
C SER A 281 13.78 -56.43 21.14
N PRO A 282 14.85 -57.23 21.33
CA PRO A 282 16.14 -56.97 22.02
C PRO A 282 17.39 -56.90 21.12
#